data_AF-W1P7P6-F1
#
_entry.id   AF-W1P7P6-F1
#
_cell.length_a   1.000
_cell.length_b   1.000
_cell.length_c   1.000
_cell.angle_alpha   90.00
_cell.angle_beta   90.00
_cell.angle_gamma   90.00
#
_symmetry.space_group_name_H-M   'P 1'
#
loop_
_entity.id
_entity.type
_entity.pdbx_description
1 polymer ?
#
loop_
_entity_poly.entity_id
_entity_poly.type
_entity_poly.pdbx_seq_one_letter_code
_entity_poly.pdbx_strand_id
1 'polypeptide(L)'
;MKILEVVLTLKSHQATTWPKKIYAVLSVQQKNLKTKIIKTNQDAFEWTGKFVFLVEDSFPIKPDIMTLKIYHARPLLRDELLGYARIPVINVMVFEDWGFLSLHASGRFGVPRGLVNFSMVLWPAGCTTGECLKGRGGMDFYGL
;
A
#
# COMPACT_ATOMS: atom_id res chain seq x y z
N MET A 1 18.06 -3.78 13.21
CA MET A 1 17.02 -3.30 12.27
C MET A 1 16.07 -4.46 11.94
N LYS A 2 14.88 -4.16 11.43
CA LYS A 2 13.91 -5.15 10.91
C LYS A 2 13.44 -4.78 9.50
N ILE A 3 12.90 -5.75 8.78
CA ILE A 3 12.34 -5.58 7.44
C ILE A 3 10.83 -5.75 7.53
N LEU A 4 10.07 -4.69 7.25
CA LEU A 4 8.62 -4.76 7.11
C LEU A 4 8.28 -4.90 5.62
N GLU A 5 7.70 -6.03 5.25
CA GLU A 5 7.11 -6.26 3.95
C GLU A 5 5.61 -6.01 4.00
N VAL A 6 5.10 -5.23 3.05
CA VAL A 6 3.67 -4.96 2.90
C VAL A 6 3.27 -5.28 1.48
N VAL A 7 2.35 -6.23 1.31
CA VAL A 7 1.68 -6.47 0.02
C VAL A 7 0.35 -5.72 0.07
N LEU A 8 0.12 -4.88 -0.93
CA LEU A 8 -1.06 -4.04 -1.05
C LEU A 8 -1.81 -4.45 -2.31
N THR A 9 -3.10 -4.76 -2.17
CA THR A 9 -4.00 -5.00 -3.28
C THR A 9 -5.11 -3.96 -3.29
N LEU A 10 -5.22 -3.23 -4.38
CA LEU A 10 -6.24 -2.23 -4.64
C LEU A 10 -7.26 -2.81 -5.63
N LYS A 11 -8.53 -2.86 -5.25
CA LYS A 11 -9.62 -3.35 -6.11
C LYS A 11 -10.76 -2.33 -6.17
N SER A 12 -11.38 -2.22 -7.33
CA SER A 12 -12.63 -1.47 -7.51
C SER A 12 -13.56 -2.19 -8.48
N HIS A 13 -14.81 -2.38 -8.07
CA HIS A 13 -15.89 -2.99 -8.87
C HIS A 13 -16.87 -1.95 -9.45
N GLN A 14 -16.62 -0.65 -9.22
CA GLN A 14 -17.38 0.48 -9.78
C GLN A 14 -16.41 1.53 -10.28
N ALA A 15 -15.58 1.17 -11.26
CA ALA A 15 -14.43 1.98 -11.68
C ALA A 15 -14.78 3.22 -12.52
N THR A 16 -16.07 3.52 -12.75
CA THR A 16 -16.54 4.69 -13.52
C THR A 16 -16.16 6.05 -12.91
N THR A 17 -15.58 6.04 -11.70
CA THR A 17 -15.19 7.22 -10.92
C THR A 17 -13.68 7.30 -10.65
N TRP A 18 -12.89 6.29 -11.03
CA TRP A 18 -11.44 6.30 -10.83
C TRP A 18 -10.72 7.04 -11.96
N PRO A 19 -9.76 7.93 -11.66
CA PRO A 19 -8.91 8.52 -12.69
C PRO A 19 -8.04 7.47 -13.37
N LYS A 20 -7.82 7.60 -14.69
CA LYS A 20 -7.04 6.65 -15.52
C LYS A 20 -5.61 6.39 -15.04
N LYS A 21 -5.03 7.33 -14.29
CA LYS A 21 -3.66 7.28 -13.77
C LYS A 21 -3.66 7.64 -12.30
N ILE A 22 -3.39 6.66 -11.45
CA ILE A 22 -3.24 6.85 -10.01
C ILE A 22 -1.87 6.37 -9.53
N TYR A 23 -1.49 6.73 -8.32
CA TYR A 23 -0.40 6.08 -7.60
C TYR A 23 -0.72 6.04 -6.11
N ALA A 24 -0.12 5.07 -5.43
CA ALA A 24 -0.21 4.94 -3.98
C ALA A 24 1.09 5.42 -3.32
N VAL A 25 0.94 6.02 -2.15
CA VAL A 25 2.03 6.33 -1.22
C VAL A 25 1.73 5.62 0.09
N LEU A 26 2.66 4.78 0.52
CA LEU A 26 2.61 4.09 1.79
C LEU A 26 3.64 4.70 2.74
N SER A 27 3.19 5.06 3.94
CA SER A 27 3.99 5.74 4.95
C SER A 27 4.09 4.91 6.23
N VAL A 28 5.31 4.64 6.69
CA VAL A 28 5.61 3.95 7.95
C VAL A 28 6.79 4.67 8.63
N GLN A 29 6.67 5.00 9.93
CA GLN A 29 7.73 5.70 10.69
C GLN A 29 8.34 6.91 9.94
N GLN A 30 7.50 7.76 9.35
CA GLN A 30 7.90 8.93 8.53
C GLN A 30 8.60 8.60 7.19
N LYS A 31 8.90 7.34 6.90
CA LYS A 31 9.39 6.91 5.58
C LYS A 31 8.24 6.71 4.63
N ASN A 32 8.38 7.21 3.41
CA ASN A 32 7.37 7.13 2.36
C ASN A 32 7.90 6.33 1.18
N LEU A 33 7.15 5.33 0.76
CA LEU A 33 7.39 4.62 -0.49
C LEU A 33 6.22 4.87 -1.44
N LYS A 34 6.56 5.16 -2.71
CA LYS A 34 5.60 5.50 -3.75
C LYS A 34 5.62 4.42 -4.83
N THR A 35 4.45 4.06 -5.34
CA THR A 35 4.34 3.13 -6.48
C THR A 35 4.70 3.81 -7.79
N LYS A 36 5.03 3.01 -8.81
CA LYS A 36 4.88 3.45 -10.21
C LYS A 36 3.42 3.81 -10.50
N ILE A 37 3.17 4.52 -11.60
CA ILE A 37 1.81 4.85 -12.03
C ILE A 37 1.02 3.57 -12.27
N ILE A 38 -0.14 3.48 -11.61
CA ILE A 38 -1.14 2.43 -11.76
C ILE A 38 -2.14 2.95 -12.80
N LYS A 39 -2.27 2.21 -13.90
CA LYS A 39 -3.30 2.48 -14.91
C LYS A 39 -4.59 1.79 -14.48
N THR A 40 -5.67 2.54 -14.40
CA THR A 40 -7.01 2.02 -14.09
C THR A 40 -7.83 1.93 -15.38
N ASN A 41 -8.69 0.92 -15.45
CA ASN A 41 -9.70 0.70 -16.48
C ASN A 41 -11.09 1.05 -15.92
N GLN A 42 -12.01 1.50 -16.78
CA GLN A 42 -13.25 2.18 -16.38
C GLN A 42 -14.32 1.26 -15.77
N ASP A 43 -14.19 -0.06 -15.90
CA ASP A 43 -15.22 -1.01 -15.45
C ASP A 43 -14.87 -1.67 -14.11
N ALA A 44 -13.67 -2.25 -14.01
CA ALA A 44 -13.12 -2.78 -12.76
C ALA A 44 -11.60 -2.88 -12.87
N PHE A 45 -10.88 -2.57 -11.79
CA PHE A 45 -9.43 -2.75 -11.75
C PHE A 45 -9.00 -3.50 -10.50
N GLU A 46 -7.91 -4.24 -10.64
CA GLU A 46 -7.18 -4.88 -9.57
C GLU A 46 -5.69 -4.61 -9.78
N TRP A 47 -5.03 -4.13 -8.74
CA TRP A 47 -3.58 -3.92 -8.74
C TRP A 47 -3.00 -4.46 -7.44
N THR A 48 -1.93 -5.25 -7.54
CA THR A 48 -1.19 -5.74 -6.38
C THR A 48 0.26 -5.29 -6.48
N GLY A 49 0.82 -4.81 -5.37
CA GLY A 49 2.22 -4.44 -5.29
C GLY A 49 2.81 -4.68 -3.90
N LYS A 50 4.13 -4.70 -3.83
CA LYS A 50 4.89 -4.94 -2.60
C LYS A 50 5.71 -3.71 -2.22
N PHE A 51 5.72 -3.39 -0.94
CA PHE A 51 6.54 -2.37 -0.32
C PHE A 51 7.46 -3.03 0.70
N VAL A 52 8.71 -2.58 0.78
CA VAL A 52 9.69 -3.12 1.72
C VAL A 52 10.31 -1.94 2.47
N PHE A 53 10.10 -1.89 3.79
CA PHE A 53 10.64 -0.85 4.65
C PHE A 53 11.71 -1.43 5.58
N LEU A 54 12.82 -0.71 5.72
CA LEU A 54 13.73 -0.89 6.84
C LEU A 54 13.19 -0.10 8.03
N VAL A 55 12.82 -0.81 9.09
CA VAL A 55 12.26 -0.24 10.33
C VAL A 55 13.18 -0.54 11.51
N GLU A 56 13.06 0.27 12.56
CA GLU A 56 13.87 0.09 13.77
C GLU A 56 13.57 -1.25 14.47
N ASP A 57 14.51 -1.76 15.28
CA ASP A 57 14.27 -2.98 16.06
C ASP A 57 13.14 -2.82 17.08
N SER A 58 12.92 -1.59 17.51
CA SER A 58 11.81 -1.15 18.35
C SER A 58 10.44 -1.21 17.65
N PHE A 59 10.37 -1.61 16.38
CA PHE A 59 9.12 -1.77 15.67
C PHE A 59 8.52 -3.19 15.88
N PRO A 60 7.20 -3.33 16.15
CA PRO A 60 6.25 -2.32 16.60
C PRO A 60 6.14 -2.34 18.15
N ILE A 61 6.69 -1.34 18.86
CA ILE A 61 6.55 -1.22 20.34
C ILE A 61 5.42 -0.25 20.74
N LYS A 62 4.98 0.62 19.83
CA LYS A 62 3.83 1.53 20.01
C LYS A 62 2.78 1.26 18.92
N PRO A 63 1.54 1.75 19.06
CA PRO A 63 0.60 1.78 17.93
C PRO A 63 1.17 2.69 16.83
N ASP A 64 2.05 2.13 16.01
CA ASP A 64 2.54 2.78 14.81
C ASP A 64 1.41 2.72 13.78
N ILE A 65 1.15 3.84 13.12
CA ILE A 65 0.10 3.94 12.11
C ILE A 65 0.76 3.93 10.75
N MET A 66 0.46 2.91 9.97
CA MET A 66 0.72 2.90 8.55
C MET A 66 -0.34 3.75 7.84
N THR A 67 0.10 4.69 7.01
CA THR A 67 -0.83 5.50 6.22
C THR A 67 -0.69 5.17 4.75
N LEU A 68 -1.79 4.75 4.14
CA LEU A 68 -1.92 4.62 2.69
C LEU A 68 -2.63 5.86 2.15
N LYS A 69 -2.07 6.49 1.12
CA LYS A 69 -2.71 7.57 0.37
C LYS A 69 -2.74 7.22 -1.10
N ILE A 70 -3.84 7.52 -1.78
CA ILE A 70 -3.96 7.36 -3.22
C ILE A 70 -4.16 8.71 -3.89
N TYR A 71 -3.39 8.94 -4.95
CA TYR A 71 -3.37 10.19 -5.69
C TYR A 71 -3.73 9.97 -7.14
N HIS A 72 -4.41 10.95 -7.72
CA HIS A 72 -4.53 11.12 -9.17
C HIS A 72 -3.30 11.86 -9.68
N ALA A 73 -2.55 11.23 -10.59
CA ALA A 73 -1.40 11.83 -11.23
C ALA A 73 -1.84 12.82 -12.33
N ARG A 74 -1.65 14.13 -12.09
CA ARG A 74 -2.04 15.18 -13.04
C ARG A 74 -0.78 15.75 -13.70
N PRO A 75 -0.63 15.71 -15.04
CA PRO A 75 0.61 16.15 -15.70
C PRO A 75 0.94 17.63 -15.52
N LEU A 76 -0.07 18.50 -15.44
CA LEU A 76 0.07 19.96 -15.47
C LEU A 76 -0.44 20.67 -14.20
N LEU A 77 -1.00 19.91 -13.26
CA LEU A 77 -1.56 20.42 -12.02
C LEU A 77 -0.98 19.65 -10.86
N ARG A 78 -1.11 20.20 -9.65
CA ARG A 78 -0.79 19.45 -8.43
C ARG A 78 -1.60 18.17 -8.38
N ASP A 79 -0.93 17.06 -8.05
CA ASP A 79 -1.57 15.77 -7.83
C ASP A 79 -2.68 15.89 -6.79
N GLU A 80 -3.80 15.25 -7.07
CA GLU A 80 -5.01 15.32 -6.24
C GLU A 80 -5.08 14.08 -5.34
N LEU A 81 -5.23 14.29 -4.04
CA LEU A 81 -5.49 13.20 -3.10
C LEU A 81 -6.92 12.69 -3.32
N LEU A 82 -7.04 11.43 -3.72
CA LEU A 82 -8.33 10.74 -3.87
C LEU A 82 -8.81 10.22 -2.52
N GLY A 83 -7.87 9.80 -1.67
CA GLY A 83 -8.12 9.58 -0.26
C GLY A 83 -7.10 8.68 0.41
N TYR A 84 -7.44 8.21 1.61
CA TYR A 84 -6.45 7.58 2.48
C TYR A 84 -7.06 6.55 3.44
N ALA A 85 -6.20 5.66 3.92
CA ALA A 85 -6.48 4.74 5.01
C ALA A 85 -5.37 4.87 6.05
N ARG A 86 -5.77 4.78 7.32
CA ARG A 86 -4.87 4.69 8.46
C ARG A 86 -5.04 3.30 9.04
N ILE A 87 -3.94 2.56 9.10
CA ILE A 87 -3.92 1.16 9.48
C ILE A 87 -3.04 1.07 10.73
N PRO A 88 -3.59 0.69 11.89
CA PRO A 88 -2.78 0.43 13.07
C PRO A 88 -1.91 -0.81 12.82
N VAL A 89 -0.61 -0.69 13.04
CA VAL A 89 0.33 -1.80 12.95
C VAL A 89 0.52 -2.38 14.34
N ILE A 90 -0.34 -3.32 14.72
CA ILE A 90 -0.31 -4.00 16.03
C ILE A 90 0.17 -5.45 15.86
N ASN A 91 1.06 -5.91 16.75
CA ASN A 91 1.47 -7.31 16.90
C ASN A 91 1.90 -8.05 15.60
N VAL A 92 2.58 -7.38 14.66
CA VAL A 92 2.86 -8.00 13.35
C VAL A 92 4.07 -8.94 13.39
N MET A 93 3.82 -10.22 13.10
CA MET A 93 4.78 -11.14 12.45
C MET A 93 4.23 -11.64 11.09
N VAL A 94 2.94 -11.97 10.96
CA VAL A 94 2.21 -12.11 9.69
C VAL A 94 0.77 -11.63 9.92
N PHE A 95 0.27 -10.70 9.11
CA PHE A 95 -1.04 -10.07 9.23
C PHE A 95 -1.68 -9.92 7.85
N GLU A 96 -2.97 -10.23 7.69
CA GLU A 96 -3.74 -9.94 6.48
C GLU A 96 -5.08 -9.35 6.91
N ASP A 97 -5.47 -8.22 6.31
CA ASP A 97 -6.70 -7.53 6.66
C ASP A 97 -7.24 -6.70 5.50
N TRP A 98 -8.57 -6.57 5.48
CA TRP A 98 -9.31 -5.79 4.49
C TRP A 98 -9.69 -4.44 5.09
N GLY A 99 -9.11 -3.38 4.54
CA GLY A 99 -9.42 -2.00 4.90
C GLY A 99 -10.33 -1.33 3.87
N PHE A 100 -11.28 -0.53 4.35
CA PHE A 100 -11.96 0.43 3.49
C PHE A 100 -11.12 1.72 3.41
N LEU A 101 -10.82 2.17 2.19
CA LEU A 101 -10.29 3.53 2.01
C LEU A 101 -11.42 4.51 2.27
N SER A 102 -11.24 5.35 3.28
CA SER A 102 -12.07 6.53 3.43
C SER A 102 -11.59 7.57 2.42
N LEU A 103 -12.26 7.58 1.27
CA LEU A 103 -11.95 8.51 0.19
C LEU A 103 -12.55 9.88 0.56
N HIS A 104 -11.84 10.63 1.42
CA HIS A 104 -12.17 12.02 1.71
C HIS A 104 -11.79 12.86 0.50
N ALA A 105 -12.73 13.05 -0.42
CA ALA A 105 -12.56 14.02 -1.48
C ALA A 105 -12.81 15.42 -0.93
N SER A 106 -11.95 16.35 -1.36
CA SER A 106 -12.06 17.79 -1.19
C SER A 106 -13.31 18.38 -1.88
N GLY A 107 -14.51 18.06 -1.37
CA GLY A 107 -15.76 18.74 -1.72
C GLY A 107 -16.35 18.46 -3.11
N ARG A 108 -15.91 17.41 -3.82
CA ARG A 108 -16.50 17.03 -5.12
C ARG A 108 -17.39 15.78 -5.00
N PHE A 109 -18.62 15.89 -5.46
CA PHE A 109 -19.53 14.75 -5.68
C PHE A 109 -18.92 13.77 -6.71
N GLY A 110 -19.09 12.46 -6.49
CA GLY A 110 -18.58 11.42 -7.41
C GLY A 110 -17.26 10.76 -6.99
N VAL A 111 -16.98 10.68 -5.69
CA VAL A 111 -15.77 10.02 -5.18
C VAL A 111 -15.80 8.53 -5.52
N PRO A 112 -14.72 7.97 -6.10
CA PRO A 112 -14.64 6.54 -6.27
C PRO A 112 -14.84 5.81 -4.95
N ARG A 113 -15.41 4.62 -5.00
CA ARG A 113 -15.34 3.66 -3.89
C ARG A 113 -14.35 2.59 -4.32
N GLY A 114 -13.40 2.27 -3.45
CA GLY A 114 -12.44 1.21 -3.69
C GLY A 114 -12.21 0.41 -2.41
N LEU A 115 -11.98 -0.88 -2.59
CA LEU A 115 -11.59 -1.78 -1.52
C LEU A 115 -10.07 -1.90 -1.54
N VAL A 116 -9.49 -1.98 -0.35
CA VAL A 116 -8.06 -2.20 -0.19
C VAL A 116 -7.85 -3.42 0.68
N ASN A 117 -7.22 -4.43 0.12
CA ASN A 117 -6.62 -5.49 0.92
C ASN A 117 -5.15 -5.15 1.17
N PHE A 118 -4.66 -5.45 2.35
CA PHE A 118 -3.24 -5.40 2.61
C PHE A 118 -2.83 -6.58 3.49
N SER A 119 -1.66 -7.12 3.20
CA SER A 119 -0.98 -8.08 4.08
C SER A 119 0.39 -7.55 4.45
N MET A 120 0.82 -7.85 5.67
CA MET A 120 2.04 -7.35 6.26
C MET A 120 2.81 -8.48 6.93
N VAL A 121 4.12 -8.48 6.77
CA VAL A 121 5.03 -9.45 7.38
C VAL A 121 6.25 -8.72 7.90
N LEU A 122 6.66 -9.00 9.12
CA LEU A 122 7.83 -8.37 9.74
C LEU A 122 8.92 -9.41 9.95
N TRP A 123 10.07 -9.18 9.32
CA TRP A 123 11.24 -10.04 9.38
C TRP A 123 12.35 -9.41 10.22
N PRO A 124 13.13 -10.20 10.97
CA PRO A 124 14.38 -9.72 11.55
C PRO A 124 15.39 -9.42 10.41
N ALA A 125 16.21 -8.36 10.53
CA ALA A 125 17.13 -7.97 9.44
C ALA A 125 18.20 -9.03 9.10
N GLY A 126 18.42 -10.02 9.96
CA GLY A 126 19.29 -11.17 9.67
C GLY A 126 18.70 -12.17 8.67
N CYS A 127 17.41 -12.07 8.35
CA CYS A 127 16.77 -12.82 7.27
C CYS A 127 16.91 -12.04 5.95
N THR A 128 18.13 -11.89 5.45
CA THR A 128 18.35 -11.31 4.11
C THR A 128 17.84 -12.28 3.05
N THR A 129 16.69 -11.93 2.46
CA THR A 129 16.42 -12.01 1.02
C THR A 129 16.90 -13.29 0.31
N GLY A 130 16.22 -14.41 0.59
CA GLY A 130 16.35 -15.63 -0.23
C GLY A 130 16.20 -16.94 0.55
N GLU A 131 16.70 -17.01 1.77
CA GLU A 131 16.74 -18.29 2.51
C GLU A 131 15.44 -18.60 3.27
N CYS A 132 14.73 -17.60 3.79
CA CYS A 132 13.44 -17.83 4.47
C CYS A 132 12.25 -18.08 3.51
N LEU A 133 12.37 -17.68 2.23
CA LEU A 133 11.30 -17.84 1.23
C LEU A 133 11.38 -19.13 0.41
N LYS A 134 12.49 -19.88 0.48
CA LYS A 134 12.59 -21.20 -0.18
C LYS A 134 11.59 -22.24 0.34
N GLY A 135 10.91 -21.97 1.46
CA GLY A 135 9.87 -22.85 2.02
C GLY A 135 8.44 -22.60 1.48
N ARG A 136 8.16 -21.48 0.80
CA ARG A 136 6.81 -21.19 0.28
C ARG A 136 6.88 -20.43 -1.04
N GLY A 137 6.78 -21.16 -2.14
CA GLY A 137 6.26 -20.71 -3.44
C GLY A 137 6.92 -19.48 -4.04
N GLY A 138 7.76 -19.71 -5.07
CA GLY A 138 8.48 -18.69 -5.83
C GLY A 138 7.65 -17.46 -6.19
N MET A 139 8.16 -16.30 -5.82
CA MET A 139 7.73 -15.01 -6.34
C MET A 139 8.99 -14.21 -6.62
N ASP A 140 9.27 -13.99 -7.90
CA ASP A 140 10.46 -13.29 -8.36
C ASP A 140 10.42 -11.82 -7.93
N PHE A 141 11.52 -11.38 -7.34
CA PHE A 141 11.75 -10.01 -6.93
C PHE A 141 12.33 -9.23 -8.11
N TYR A 142 11.57 -8.28 -8.67
CA TYR A 142 12.14 -7.29 -9.58
C TYR A 142 12.53 -6.04 -8.79
N GLY A 143 13.83 -5.85 -8.63
CA GLY A 143 14.42 -4.64 -8.08
C GLY A 143 15.87 -4.46 -8.56
N LEU A 144 16.03 -3.73 -9.66
CA LEU A 144 17.00 -2.65 -9.88
C LEU A 144 16.43 -1.74 -10.98
#